data_AF-A0A6P5U5D6-F1
#
_entry.id   AF-A0A6P5U5D6-F1
#
_cell.length_a   1.000
_cell.length_b   1.000
_cell.length_c   1.000
_cell.angle_alpha   90.00
_cell.angle_beta   90.00
_cell.angle_gamma   90.00
#
_symmetry.space_group_name_H-M   'P 1'
#
loop_
_entity.id
_entity.type
_entity.pdbx_description
1 polymer ?
#
loop_
_entity_poly.entity_id
_entity_poly.type
_entity_poly.pdbx_seq_one_letter_code
_entity_poly.pdbx_strand_id
1 'polypeptide(L)'
;MWPGDTILIAAGGRHLASNIQIKKRLCLFGMHCSFCLSSALELLSTCKLANLTVKAELGCCLLHRNGRLTIEGCVLQCESNPLDHLSCPIVSTASAQTVLPSSVKCSKDGVSVFRTRIEGGAKAVLTSGNLTLQRVRVIYARTSIFFWFDVEHQ
;
A
#
# COMPACT_ATOMS: atom_id res chain seq x y z
N MET A 1 15.95 -12.52 -0.51
CA MET A 1 16.21 -11.74 -1.74
C MET A 1 14.96 -11.81 -2.59
N TRP A 2 14.25 -10.70 -2.83
CA TRP A 2 13.01 -10.72 -3.63
C TRP A 2 13.39 -10.83 -5.12
N PRO A 3 12.89 -11.82 -5.89
CA PRO A 3 13.30 -12.04 -7.28
C PRO A 3 12.53 -11.14 -8.26
N GLY A 4 12.67 -9.83 -8.14
CA GLY A 4 12.03 -8.84 -9.02
C GLY A 4 12.89 -7.60 -9.24
N ASP A 5 12.52 -6.81 -10.25
CA ASP A 5 13.22 -5.56 -10.59
C ASP A 5 13.11 -4.58 -9.43
N THR A 6 14.23 -3.95 -9.06
CA THR A 6 14.28 -2.95 -7.99
C THR A 6 14.46 -1.57 -8.58
N ILE A 7 13.54 -0.67 -8.29
CA ILE A 7 13.64 0.74 -8.67
C ILE A 7 14.03 1.52 -7.42
N LEU A 8 15.21 2.12 -7.46
CA LEU A 8 15.70 3.01 -6.42
C LEU A 8 15.30 4.44 -6.77
N ILE A 9 14.68 5.13 -5.82
CA ILE A 9 14.35 6.54 -5.97
C ILE A 9 15.30 7.36 -5.13
N ALA A 10 15.94 8.33 -5.78
CA ALA A 10 16.96 9.20 -5.20
C ALA A 10 16.45 9.90 -3.93
N ALA A 11 17.37 10.17 -3.01
CA ALA A 11 17.05 10.73 -1.72
C ALA A 11 16.58 12.18 -1.80
N GLY A 12 15.66 12.58 -0.91
CA GLY A 12 15.22 13.96 -0.75
C GLY A 12 14.36 14.51 -1.90
N GLY A 13 14.04 13.70 -2.91
CA GLY A 13 13.16 14.09 -4.01
C GLY A 13 11.69 14.23 -3.55
N ARG A 14 11.02 15.25 -4.06
CA ARG A 14 9.55 15.34 -4.07
C ARG A 14 9.06 15.08 -5.48
N HIS A 15 8.36 13.96 -5.66
CA HIS A 15 7.82 13.57 -6.96
C HIS A 15 6.32 13.83 -6.95
N LEU A 16 5.90 14.78 -7.79
CA LEU A 16 4.49 14.91 -8.14
C LEU A 16 4.22 13.90 -9.24
N ALA A 17 3.31 12.98 -8.97
CA ALA A 17 2.90 12.01 -9.97
C ALA A 17 1.42 11.70 -9.82
N SER A 18 0.82 11.28 -10.92
CA SER A 18 -0.60 10.94 -10.99
C SER A 18 -0.76 9.73 -11.89
N ASN A 19 -1.71 8.85 -11.57
CA ASN A 19 -2.08 7.70 -12.38
C ASN A 19 -0.93 6.71 -12.60
N ILE A 20 -0.06 6.54 -11.59
CA ILE A 20 0.99 5.52 -11.64
C ILE A 20 0.34 4.15 -11.45
N GLN A 21 0.62 3.24 -12.40
CA GLN A 21 0.19 1.85 -12.34
C GLN A 21 1.39 0.89 -12.39
N ILE A 22 1.50 0.03 -11.39
CA ILE A 22 2.55 -0.99 -11.30
C ILE A 22 1.99 -2.34 -11.74
N LYS A 23 2.30 -2.72 -12.98
CA LYS A 23 1.81 -3.96 -13.62
C LYS A 23 2.81 -5.12 -13.57
N LYS A 24 4.08 -4.84 -13.26
CA LYS A 24 5.15 -5.85 -13.17
C LYS A 24 5.60 -6.01 -11.72
N ARG A 25 6.07 -7.21 -11.39
CA ARG A 25 6.62 -7.50 -10.06
C ARG A 25 7.84 -6.63 -9.81
N LEU A 26 7.75 -5.75 -8.82
CA LEU A 26 8.80 -4.77 -8.61
C LEU A 26 8.92 -4.34 -7.14
N CYS A 27 10.14 -3.98 -6.74
CA CYS A 27 10.45 -3.42 -5.44
C CYS A 27 10.79 -1.93 -5.59
N LEU A 28 9.91 -1.03 -5.12
CA LEU A 28 10.21 0.39 -5.03
C LEU A 28 10.85 0.66 -3.67
N PHE A 29 12.04 1.24 -3.71
CA PHE A 29 12.77 1.64 -2.51
C PHE A 29 13.04 3.13 -2.56
N GLY A 30 12.49 3.86 -1.59
CA GLY A 30 12.76 5.28 -1.38
C GLY A 30 13.89 5.48 -0.37
N MET A 31 14.73 6.48 -0.59
CA MET A 31 15.70 6.92 0.42
C MET A 31 15.27 8.28 0.99
N HIS A 32 14.22 8.35 1.80
CA HIS A 32 13.59 9.62 2.20
C HIS A 32 13.01 10.40 1.01
N CYS A 33 12.33 9.69 0.12
CA CYS A 33 11.61 10.27 -1.01
C CYS A 33 10.13 10.44 -0.66
N SER A 34 9.54 11.56 -1.11
CA SER A 34 8.11 11.85 -0.95
C SER A 34 7.39 11.83 -2.30
N PHE A 35 6.30 11.08 -2.38
CA PHE A 35 5.34 11.12 -3.47
C PHE A 35 4.14 11.95 -3.05
N CYS A 36 3.82 12.98 -3.82
CA CYS A 36 2.54 13.66 -3.74
C CYS A 36 1.68 13.15 -4.90
N LEU A 37 0.61 12.45 -4.54
CA LEU A 37 -0.29 11.79 -5.47
C LEU A 37 -1.63 12.51 -5.46
N SER A 38 -2.07 12.94 -6.65
CA SER A 38 -3.46 13.37 -6.86
C SER A 38 -4.42 12.18 -7.03
N SER A 39 -3.89 11.01 -7.36
CA SER A 39 -4.62 9.74 -7.47
C SER A 39 -3.81 8.58 -6.90
N ALA A 40 -4.49 7.56 -6.38
CA ALA A 40 -3.86 6.44 -5.69
C ALA A 40 -2.80 5.72 -6.54
N LEU A 41 -1.73 5.25 -5.90
CA LEU A 41 -0.75 4.37 -6.53
C LEU A 41 -1.37 2.99 -6.74
N GLU A 42 -1.66 2.65 -8.00
CA GLU A 42 -2.37 1.42 -8.33
C GLU A 42 -1.38 0.26 -8.54
N LEU A 43 -1.63 -0.84 -7.84
CA LEU A 43 -0.75 -2.00 -7.77
C LEU A 43 -1.50 -3.22 -8.31
N LEU A 44 -1.13 -3.64 -9.52
CA LEU A 44 -1.78 -4.71 -10.29
C LEU A 44 -0.95 -6.01 -10.28
N SER A 45 0.11 -6.05 -9.47
CA SER A 45 1.00 -7.21 -9.36
C SER A 45 1.72 -7.22 -8.01
N THR A 46 2.34 -8.36 -7.67
CA THR A 46 3.14 -8.51 -6.45
C THR A 46 4.27 -7.49 -6.39
N CYS A 47 4.24 -6.63 -5.40
CA CYS A 47 5.16 -5.51 -5.28
C CYS A 47 5.58 -5.29 -3.83
N LYS A 48 6.75 -4.67 -3.67
CA LYS A 48 7.25 -4.22 -2.37
C LYS A 48 7.48 -2.72 -2.43
N LEU A 49 6.94 -2.00 -1.47
CA LEU A 49 7.16 -0.58 -1.24
C LEU A 49 7.94 -0.45 0.06
N ALA A 50 9.11 0.17 0.02
CA ALA A 50 9.95 0.32 1.19
C ALA A 50 10.50 1.73 1.34
N ASN A 51 10.48 2.27 2.56
CA ASN A 51 11.09 3.56 2.92
C ASN A 51 10.59 4.75 2.08
N LEU A 52 9.31 4.72 1.71
CA LEU A 52 8.64 5.76 0.92
C LEU A 52 7.70 6.58 1.79
N THR A 53 7.65 7.89 1.54
CA THR A 53 6.55 8.74 2.01
C THR A 53 5.57 8.92 0.87
N VAL A 54 4.31 8.52 1.06
CA VAL A 54 3.24 8.65 0.07
C VAL A 54 2.15 9.52 0.67
N LYS A 55 1.96 10.71 0.09
CA LYS A 55 0.88 11.64 0.45
C LYS A 55 -0.19 11.60 -0.65
N ALA A 56 -1.44 11.38 -0.25
CA ALA A 56 -2.60 11.49 -1.11
C ALA A 56 -3.44 12.71 -0.69
N GLU A 57 -3.71 13.60 -1.66
CA GLU A 57 -4.57 14.78 -1.45
C GLU A 57 -6.05 14.43 -1.61
N LEU A 58 -6.36 13.49 -2.51
CA LEU A 58 -7.72 13.02 -2.79
C LEU A 58 -7.74 11.48 -2.81
N GLY A 59 -8.38 10.88 -1.80
CA GLY A 59 -8.63 9.43 -1.74
C GLY A 59 -7.56 8.63 -0.97
N CYS A 60 -7.18 7.48 -1.51
CA CYS A 60 -6.24 6.53 -0.88
C CYS A 60 -4.81 6.71 -1.38
N CYS A 61 -3.81 6.38 -0.54
CA CYS A 61 -2.41 6.38 -0.96
C CYS A 61 -2.12 5.22 -1.90
N LEU A 62 -2.60 4.02 -1.55
CA LEU A 62 -2.28 2.77 -2.21
C LEU A 62 -3.57 2.04 -2.58
N LEU A 63 -3.70 1.65 -3.85
CA LEU A 63 -4.79 0.83 -4.37
C LEU A 63 -4.25 -0.51 -4.85
N HIS A 64 -4.40 -1.55 -4.03
CA HIS A 64 -3.96 -2.92 -4.34
C HIS A 64 -5.08 -3.70 -5.02
N ARG A 65 -4.83 -4.22 -6.22
CA ARG A 65 -5.82 -4.94 -7.03
C ARG A 65 -5.49 -6.40 -7.27
N ASN A 66 -4.23 -6.80 -7.21
CA ASN A 66 -3.83 -8.18 -7.52
C ASN A 66 -2.42 -8.49 -7.01
N GLY A 67 -2.22 -9.72 -6.53
CA GLY A 67 -0.94 -10.23 -6.03
C GLY A 67 -0.69 -9.91 -4.56
N ARG A 68 0.58 -9.82 -4.19
CA ARG A 68 1.00 -9.52 -2.82
C ARG A 68 1.67 -8.16 -2.72
N LEU A 69 1.12 -7.27 -1.92
CA LEU A 69 1.75 -6.00 -1.59
C LEU A 69 2.46 -6.08 -0.25
N THR A 70 3.75 -5.75 -0.22
CA THR A 70 4.52 -5.58 1.02
C THR A 70 4.83 -4.11 1.22
N ILE A 71 4.44 -3.53 2.36
CA ILE A 71 4.71 -2.14 2.72
C ILE A 71 5.63 -2.17 3.94
N GLU A 72 6.82 -1.60 3.82
CA GLU A 72 7.84 -1.66 4.87
C GLU A 72 8.48 -0.30 5.14
N GLY A 73 8.43 0.18 6.39
CA GLY A 73 9.12 1.43 6.75
C GLY A 73 8.55 2.67 6.04
N CYS A 74 7.34 2.59 5.49
CA CYS A 74 6.72 3.68 4.75
C CYS A 74 5.97 4.65 5.68
N VAL A 75 5.67 5.83 5.14
CA VAL A 75 4.77 6.82 5.75
C VAL A 75 3.64 7.07 4.76
N LEU A 76 2.40 6.71 5.14
CA LEU A 76 1.21 6.93 4.33
C LEU A 76 0.40 8.06 4.94
N GLN A 77 0.19 9.13 4.19
CA GLN A 77 -0.52 10.33 4.63
C GLN A 77 -1.73 10.57 3.73
N CYS A 78 -2.93 10.39 4.27
CA CYS A 78 -4.16 10.84 3.64
C CYS A 78 -4.54 12.20 4.22
N GLU A 79 -4.69 13.21 3.37
CA GLU A 79 -5.19 14.50 3.80
C GLU A 79 -6.66 14.40 4.23
N SER A 80 -7.02 15.05 5.33
CA SER A 80 -8.39 15.09 5.83
C SER A 80 -9.28 15.77 4.78
N ASN A 81 -10.36 15.10 4.38
CA ASN A 81 -11.23 15.56 3.31
C ASN A 81 -12.66 15.61 3.88
N PRO A 82 -13.53 16.56 3.50
CA PRO A 82 -14.92 16.60 3.97
C PRO A 82 -15.70 15.27 3.78
N LEU A 83 -15.21 14.35 2.95
CA LEU A 83 -15.67 12.97 2.83
C LEU A 83 -14.76 11.98 3.58
N ASP A 84 -14.52 12.19 4.87
CA ASP A 84 -13.60 11.40 5.71
C ASP A 84 -13.89 9.89 5.71
N HIS A 85 -15.14 9.48 5.44
CA HIS A 85 -15.52 8.08 5.31
C HIS A 85 -14.88 7.36 4.10
N LEU A 86 -14.34 8.11 3.13
CA LEU A 86 -13.70 7.60 1.92
C LEU A 86 -12.17 7.68 1.96
N SER A 87 -11.59 8.38 2.94
CA SER A 87 -10.15 8.52 3.08
C SER A 87 -9.57 7.32 3.84
N CYS A 88 -9.11 6.31 3.09
CA CYS A 88 -8.42 5.14 3.62
C CYS A 88 -7.01 5.07 2.99
N PRO A 89 -5.90 5.13 3.75
CA PRO A 89 -4.56 5.13 3.16
C PRO A 89 -4.25 3.90 2.30
N ILE A 90 -4.75 2.73 2.69
CA ILE A 90 -4.60 1.50 1.93
C ILE A 90 -5.98 0.98 1.55
N VAL A 91 -6.22 0.75 0.27
CA VAL A 91 -7.41 0.08 -0.24
C VAL A 91 -6.97 -1.18 -0.98
N SER A 92 -7.47 -2.34 -0.58
CA SER A 92 -7.25 -3.60 -1.29
C SER A 92 -8.56 -4.11 -1.87
N THR A 93 -8.68 -4.06 -3.20
CA THR A 93 -9.80 -4.65 -3.93
C THR A 93 -9.47 -6.02 -4.52
N ALA A 94 -8.26 -6.52 -4.26
CA ALA A 94 -7.86 -7.88 -4.58
C ALA A 94 -8.85 -8.86 -3.91
N SER A 95 -9.25 -9.94 -4.57
CA SER A 95 -10.44 -10.77 -4.25
C SER A 95 -11.84 -10.23 -4.65
N ALA A 96 -11.96 -9.26 -5.56
CA ALA A 96 -13.21 -9.01 -6.30
C ALA A 96 -13.17 -9.70 -7.68
N GLN A 97 -13.54 -10.98 -7.73
CA GLN A 97 -13.86 -11.79 -8.91
C GLN A 97 -13.20 -11.39 -10.24
N THR A 98 -12.03 -11.96 -10.54
CA THR A 98 -11.65 -12.22 -11.94
C THR A 98 -11.83 -13.71 -12.21
N VAL A 99 -12.92 -14.02 -12.92
CA VAL A 99 -13.20 -15.35 -13.48
C VAL A 99 -12.13 -15.64 -14.54
N LEU A 100 -11.00 -16.22 -14.15
CA LEU A 100 -10.06 -16.84 -15.08
C LEU A 100 -9.60 -18.18 -14.51
N PRO A 101 -9.91 -19.31 -15.17
CA PRO A 101 -9.42 -20.61 -14.74
C PRO A 101 -8.00 -20.75 -15.27
N SER A 102 -6.99 -20.48 -14.44
CA SER A 102 -5.64 -20.91 -14.75
C SER A 102 -5.04 -21.67 -13.58
N SER A 103 -4.67 -22.92 -13.86
CA SER A 103 -4.14 -23.94 -12.95
C SER A 103 -2.70 -23.64 -12.49
N VAL A 104 -2.40 -22.39 -12.16
CA VAL A 104 -1.07 -21.97 -11.71
C VAL A 104 -1.22 -21.44 -10.30
N LYS A 105 -0.64 -22.14 -9.32
CA LYS A 105 -0.66 -21.82 -7.87
C LYS A 105 -0.90 -20.34 -7.63
N CYS A 106 -2.16 -19.97 -7.39
CA CYS A 106 -2.54 -18.58 -7.20
C CYS A 106 -1.85 -18.12 -5.91
N SER A 107 -0.81 -17.31 -6.06
CA SER A 107 -0.24 -16.56 -4.95
C SER A 107 -1.38 -15.74 -4.39
N LYS A 108 -1.98 -16.20 -3.28
CA LYS A 108 -3.14 -15.56 -2.67
C LYS A 108 -2.90 -14.07 -2.54
N ASP A 109 -3.90 -13.30 -2.95
CA ASP A 109 -3.91 -11.86 -2.81
C ASP A 109 -3.71 -11.48 -1.34
N GLY A 110 -2.93 -10.44 -1.09
CA GLY A 110 -2.76 -9.97 0.28
C GLY A 110 -1.88 -8.74 0.41
N VAL A 111 -1.99 -8.09 1.57
CA VAL A 111 -1.19 -6.92 1.93
C VAL A 111 -0.50 -7.20 3.25
N SER A 112 0.82 -7.08 3.30
CA SER A 112 1.58 -7.17 4.55
C SER A 112 2.20 -5.82 4.86
N VAL A 113 1.95 -5.30 6.04
CA VAL A 113 2.41 -4.00 6.51
C VAL A 113 3.39 -4.20 7.66
N PHE A 114 4.57 -3.58 7.54
CA PHE A 114 5.64 -3.65 8.52
C PHE A 114 6.17 -2.25 8.83
N ARG A 115 6.27 -1.91 10.12
CA ARG A 115 6.89 -0.65 10.59
C ARG A 115 6.42 0.57 9.80
N THR A 116 5.13 0.65 9.51
CA THR A 116 4.60 1.71 8.64
C THR A 116 3.87 2.73 9.48
N ARG A 117 4.10 4.01 9.23
CA ARG A 117 3.36 5.11 9.85
C ARG A 117 2.17 5.43 8.96
N ILE A 118 0.99 5.47 9.55
CA ILE A 118 -0.26 5.76 8.84
C ILE A 118 -0.87 6.98 9.52
N GLU A 119 -1.07 8.04 8.75
CA GLU A 119 -1.54 9.33 9.23
C GLU A 119 -2.71 9.83 8.39
N GLY A 120 -3.72 10.35 9.06
CA GLY A 120 -4.96 10.78 8.43
C GLY A 120 -5.80 9.62 7.86
N GLY A 121 -6.99 9.97 7.38
CA GLY A 121 -8.02 9.01 7.00
C GLY A 121 -8.82 8.43 8.17
N ALA A 122 -10.04 7.96 7.90
CA ALA A 122 -10.90 7.37 8.93
C ALA A 122 -10.51 5.92 9.31
N LYS A 123 -9.85 5.19 8.40
CA LYS A 123 -9.41 3.80 8.61
C LYS A 123 -8.05 3.58 7.96
N ALA A 124 -7.20 2.76 8.58
CA ALA A 124 -5.86 2.45 8.06
C ALA A 124 -5.89 1.63 6.77
N VAL A 125 -6.84 0.67 6.69
CA VAL A 125 -7.01 -0.19 5.53
C VAL A 125 -8.48 -0.47 5.27
N LEU A 126 -8.87 -0.48 4.00
CA LEU A 126 -10.17 -0.92 3.51
C LEU A 126 -9.97 -2.11 2.58
N THR A 127 -10.75 -3.16 2.77
CA THR A 127 -10.70 -4.37 1.94
C THR A 127 -12.05 -4.63 1.28
N SER A 128 -12.04 -5.25 0.10
CA SER A 128 -13.25 -5.79 -0.53
C SER A 128 -13.19 -7.31 -0.61
N GLY A 129 -14.35 -7.97 -0.57
CA GLY A 129 -14.44 -9.42 -0.72
C GLY A 129 -13.99 -10.17 0.55
N ASN A 130 -13.23 -11.26 0.36
CA ASN A 130 -12.92 -12.22 1.42
C ASN A 130 -11.57 -11.96 2.14
N LEU A 131 -10.97 -10.80 1.92
CA LEU A 131 -9.73 -10.40 2.59
C LEU A 131 -10.04 -9.78 3.95
N THR A 132 -9.40 -10.33 4.98
CA THR A 132 -9.62 -9.92 6.37
C THR A 132 -8.33 -9.38 6.98
N LEU A 133 -8.48 -8.36 7.82
CA LEU A 133 -7.38 -7.79 8.60
C LEU A 133 -7.04 -8.73 9.75
N GLN A 134 -5.77 -9.13 9.84
CA GLN A 134 -5.28 -10.07 10.84
C GLN A 134 -3.86 -9.70 11.30
N ARG A 135 -3.38 -10.37 12.36
CA ARG A 135 -2.02 -10.21 12.90
C ARG A 135 -1.66 -8.75 13.25
N VAL A 136 -2.63 -7.97 13.69
CA VAL A 136 -2.44 -6.54 13.98
C VAL A 136 -1.57 -6.34 15.23
N ARG A 137 -0.53 -5.52 15.08
CA ARG A 137 0.32 -5.03 16.16
C ARG A 137 0.58 -3.54 15.94
N VAL A 138 0.58 -2.80 17.04
CA VAL A 138 0.83 -1.35 17.05
C VAL A 138 1.94 -1.09 18.05
N ILE A 139 2.96 -0.33 17.64
CA ILE A 139 4.06 0.09 18.52
C ILE A 139 4.04 1.61 18.62
N TYR A 140 3.94 2.10 19.86
CA TYR A 140 4.02 3.51 20.20
C TYR A 140 5.49 3.86 20.45
N ALA A 141 6.07 4.66 19.56
CA ALA A 141 7.36 5.32 19.80
C ALA A 141 7.13 6.72 20.38
N ARG A 142 8.21 7.38 20.82
CA ARG A 142 8.13 8.69 21.49
C ARG A 142 7.34 9.76 20.73
N THR A 143 7.41 9.76 19.40
CA THR A 143 6.79 10.80 18.55
C THR A 143 5.90 10.25 17.44
N SER A 144 5.74 8.93 17.36
CA SER A 144 5.13 8.27 16.20
C SER A 144 4.49 6.94 16.58
N ILE A 145 3.42 6.56 15.87
CA ILE A 145 2.78 5.26 15.97
C ILE A 145 3.14 4.44 14.72
N PHE A 146 3.57 3.19 14.93
CA PHE A 146 3.93 2.28 13.86
C PHE A 146 2.99 1.08 13.83
N PHE A 147 2.58 0.69 12.63
CA PHE A 147 1.64 -0.40 12.39
C PHE A 147 2.33 -1.61 11.75
N TRP A 148 1.91 -2.79 12.21
CA TRP A 148 2.14 -4.07 11.59
C TRP A 148 0.82 -4.80 11.47
N PHE A 149 0.50 -5.32 10.29
CA PHE A 149 -0.67 -6.15 10.11
C PHE A 149 -0.59 -6.87 8.76
N ASP A 150 -1.40 -7.92 8.64
CA ASP A 150 -1.60 -8.62 7.39
C ASP A 150 -3.06 -8.52 6.96
N VAL A 151 -3.29 -8.43 5.66
CA VAL A 151 -4.59 -8.54 5.02
C VAL A 151 -4.51 -9.75 4.12
N GLU A 152 -5.18 -10.83 4.51
CA GLU A 152 -5.17 -12.08 3.75
C GLU A 152 -6.54 -12.78 3.86
N HIS A 153 -6.71 -13.85 3.11
CA HIS A 153 -7.85 -14.74 3.28
C HIS A 153 -7.80 -15.44 4.64
N GLN A 154 -8.96 -15.49 5.29
CA GLN A 154 -9.18 -16.23 6.53
C GLN A 154 -8.97 -17.75 6.35
#